data_AF-A0A1T4M243-F1
#
_entry.id   AF-A0A1T4M243-F1
#
_cell.length_a   1.000
_cell.length_b   1.000
_cell.length_c   1.000
_cell.angle_alpha   90.00
_cell.angle_beta   90.00
_cell.angle_gamma   90.00
#
_symmetry.space_group_name_H-M   'P 1'
#
loop_
_entity.id
_entity.type
_entity.pdbx_description
1 polymer ?
#
loop_
_entity_poly.entity_id
_entity_poly.type
_entity_poly.pdbx_seq_one_letter_code
_entity_poly.pdbx_strand_id
1 'polypeptide(L)'
;MFLAFIKNLFSKLARKKEDKEELPKELGCNCNNCDKEEKEKNPKTLCIHIDPLPCEPNPFFQCKEEFTKFFTEFESKITTVYRYYNMNNIFLKEYLSRSKEALQASREKRDENFSRYSSCYFINNNSFKDIHYMSTLMNIYMAFETLLKSISKDVAYDKNMSIEDVQEKNMPYLNGYMSFLEENFEKKGLFSGRENEFVNIIRKIRNDYIHDSMTEIPEGMERDIVKLFNLREGKRITVDDMLINNTFSIFGEIAGKLEKAYWAYKRDYLNTVIK
;
A
#
# COMPACT_ATOMS: atom_id res chain seq x y z
N MET A 1 -18.33 -10.25 17.05
CA MET A 1 -16.92 -10.26 17.51
C MET A 1 -16.05 -9.21 16.79
N PHE A 2 -16.19 -9.01 15.47
CA PHE A 2 -15.46 -7.98 14.69
C PHE A 2 -15.78 -6.51 15.05
N LEU A 3 -17.06 -6.19 15.32
CA LEU A 3 -17.47 -4.84 15.77
C LEU A 3 -16.92 -4.47 17.17
N ALA A 4 -16.67 -5.46 18.02
CA ALA A 4 -16.06 -5.25 19.33
C ALA A 4 -14.55 -4.97 19.22
N PHE A 5 -13.87 -5.58 18.25
CA PHE A 5 -12.45 -5.35 17.97
C PHE A 5 -12.21 -3.92 17.43
N ILE A 6 -13.06 -3.45 16.51
CA ILE A 6 -13.00 -2.09 15.96
C ILE A 6 -13.29 -1.04 17.04
N LYS A 7 -14.33 -1.21 17.87
CA LYS A 7 -14.59 -0.29 18.99
C LYS A 7 -13.43 -0.23 19.99
N ASN A 8 -12.76 -1.35 20.25
CA ASN A 8 -11.62 -1.38 21.16
C ASN A 8 -10.38 -0.67 20.57
N LEU A 9 -10.13 -0.83 19.26
CA LEU A 9 -9.04 -0.13 18.55
C LEU A 9 -9.21 1.39 18.60
N PHE A 10 -10.43 1.89 18.33
CA PHE A 10 -10.72 3.32 18.38
C PHE A 10 -10.73 3.88 19.81
N SER A 11 -11.14 3.10 20.81
CA SER A 11 -11.11 3.55 22.22
C SER A 11 -9.68 3.67 22.80
N LYS A 12 -8.74 2.82 22.35
CA LYS A 12 -7.32 2.91 22.70
C LYS A 12 -6.62 4.09 22.01
N LEU A 13 -7.01 4.41 20.77
CA LEU A 13 -6.49 5.57 20.04
C LEU A 13 -7.04 6.90 20.59
N ALA A 14 -8.28 6.92 21.10
CA ALA A 14 -8.89 8.11 21.69
C ALA A 14 -8.36 8.43 23.11
N ARG A 15 -7.80 7.45 23.84
CA ARG A 15 -7.26 7.65 25.21
C ARG A 15 -5.78 8.05 25.25
N LYS A 16 -5.09 8.17 24.11
CA LYS A 16 -3.66 8.53 24.04
C LYS A 16 -3.42 10.02 23.77
N LYS A 17 -4.37 10.89 24.15
CA LYS A 17 -4.18 12.34 24.20
C LYS A 17 -4.33 12.80 25.64
N GLU A 18 -3.19 12.91 26.31
CA GLU A 18 -2.82 13.92 27.31
C GLU A 18 -1.64 13.39 28.14
N ASP A 19 -0.51 13.15 27.49
CA ASP A 19 0.78 13.28 28.16
C ASP A 19 1.54 14.35 27.40
N LYS A 20 1.75 15.49 28.06
CA LYS A 20 2.71 16.51 27.61
C LYS A 20 4.09 15.88 27.76
N GLU A 21 4.53 15.16 26.74
CA GLU A 21 5.90 14.68 26.65
C GLU A 21 6.78 15.89 26.34
N GLU A 22 7.57 16.30 27.33
CA GLU A 22 8.61 17.30 27.17
C GLU A 22 9.56 16.86 26.05
N LEU A 23 9.82 17.76 25.09
CA LEU A 23 10.79 17.52 24.01
C LEU A 23 12.14 17.09 24.62
N PRO A 24 12.75 15.98 24.16
CA PRO A 24 14.11 15.66 24.53
C PRO A 24 15.04 16.78 24.08
N LYS A 25 15.80 17.32 25.02
CA LYS A 25 16.93 18.22 24.75
C LYS A 25 17.93 17.50 23.84
N GLU A 26 18.24 18.16 22.72
CA GLU A 26 19.47 18.07 21.93
C GLU A 26 20.14 16.69 21.86
N LEU A 27 19.80 15.93 20.81
CA LEU A 27 20.71 14.95 20.23
C LEU A 27 21.20 15.50 18.89
N GLY A 28 22.47 15.90 18.90
CA GLY A 28 23.13 16.60 17.81
C GLY A 28 23.08 15.85 16.48
N CYS A 29 22.87 16.60 15.40
CA CYS A 29 22.99 16.10 14.05
C CYS A 29 24.46 15.77 13.76
N ASN A 30 24.84 14.49 13.72
CA ASN A 30 26.17 14.04 13.28
C ASN A 30 26.31 14.12 11.75
N CYS A 31 26.09 15.30 11.18
CA CYS A 31 26.53 15.60 9.83
C CYS A 31 27.99 16.08 9.92
N ASN A 32 28.95 15.18 9.68
CA ASN A 32 30.38 15.49 9.71
C ASN A 32 30.87 16.50 8.64
N ASN A 33 29.97 17.16 7.93
CA ASN A 33 30.26 18.26 7.00
C ASN A 33 29.42 19.54 7.28
N CYS A 34 28.73 19.64 8.41
CA CYS A 34 27.94 20.84 8.73
C CYS A 34 28.72 21.97 9.41
N ASP A 35 29.95 21.73 9.88
CA ASP A 35 30.66 22.69 10.74
C ASP A 35 31.80 23.48 10.08
N LYS A 36 31.98 23.36 8.76
CA LYS A 36 32.98 24.17 8.07
C LYS A 36 32.49 24.52 6.67
N GLU A 37 31.85 25.68 6.55
CA GLU A 37 32.27 26.77 5.66
C GLU A 37 31.17 27.84 5.51
N GLU A 38 31.55 29.02 6.01
CA GLU A 38 31.29 30.35 5.46
C GLU A 38 29.89 30.97 5.45
N LYS A 39 29.90 32.21 5.97
CA LYS A 39 28.84 33.21 5.99
C LYS A 39 28.53 33.68 4.57
N GLU A 40 27.79 32.91 3.80
CA GLU A 40 26.99 33.42 2.70
C GLU A 40 25.58 32.86 2.80
N LYS A 41 24.61 33.62 2.30
CA LYS A 41 23.15 33.41 2.41
C LYS A 41 22.71 32.04 1.87
N ASN A 42 22.96 30.97 2.60
CA ASN A 42 22.52 29.63 2.24
C ASN A 42 21.18 29.31 2.93
N PRO A 43 20.19 28.77 2.21
CA PRO A 43 18.90 28.42 2.77
C PRO A 43 19.15 27.38 3.87
N LYS A 44 18.57 27.63 5.06
CA LYS A 44 18.64 26.73 6.23
C LYS A 44 18.61 25.27 5.77
N THR A 45 19.72 24.57 5.95
CA THR A 45 19.90 23.19 5.51
C THR A 45 18.75 22.37 6.08
N LEU A 46 17.98 21.74 5.19
CA LEU A 46 16.75 21.04 5.54
C LEU A 46 17.10 19.71 6.21
N CYS A 47 17.38 19.72 7.50
CA CYS A 47 17.56 18.49 8.27
C CYS A 47 16.17 17.92 8.61
N ILE A 48 15.68 16.99 7.79
CA ILE A 48 14.53 16.14 8.12
C ILE A 48 15.08 14.97 8.93
N HIS A 49 14.79 14.92 10.22
CA HIS A 49 15.09 13.75 11.02
C HIS A 49 14.01 12.70 10.76
N ILE A 50 14.37 11.63 10.06
CA ILE A 50 13.53 10.45 9.90
C ILE A 50 14.11 9.40 10.84
N ASP A 51 13.43 9.15 11.95
CA ASP A 51 13.78 8.02 12.80
C ASP A 51 13.72 6.73 11.96
N PRO A 52 14.70 5.83 12.07
CA PRO A 52 14.58 4.52 11.44
C PRO A 52 13.30 3.88 11.98
N LEU A 53 12.35 3.59 11.07
CA LEU A 53 11.15 2.87 11.44
C LEU A 53 11.57 1.57 12.14
N PRO A 54 10.96 1.23 13.29
CA PRO A 54 11.24 -0.03 13.96
C PRO A 54 11.07 -1.17 12.94
N CYS A 55 11.93 -2.19 13.03
CA CYS A 55 11.97 -3.29 12.07
C CYS A 55 10.77 -4.25 12.22
N GLU A 56 9.59 -3.71 12.50
CA GLU A 56 8.37 -4.47 12.64
C GLU A 56 7.96 -5.02 11.26
N PRO A 57 7.59 -6.31 11.19
CA PRO A 57 7.02 -6.89 9.99
C PRO A 57 5.68 -6.21 9.68
N ASN A 58 5.27 -6.21 8.41
CA ASN A 58 3.95 -5.68 8.06
C ASN A 58 2.85 -6.47 8.82
N PRO A 59 1.77 -5.80 9.27
CA PRO A 59 0.73 -6.48 10.05
C PRO A 59 -0.25 -7.29 9.19
N PHE A 60 -0.12 -7.27 7.86
CA PHE A 60 -1.14 -7.78 6.95
C PHE A 60 -0.88 -9.19 6.45
N PHE A 61 0.40 -9.58 6.31
CA PHE A 61 0.78 -10.94 5.95
C PHE A 61 2.15 -11.31 6.53
N GLN A 62 2.21 -12.49 7.14
CA GLN A 62 3.44 -13.13 7.60
C GLN A 62 3.47 -14.54 7.05
N CYS A 63 4.55 -14.91 6.37
CA CYS A 63 4.74 -16.25 5.85
C CYS A 63 4.91 -17.21 7.03
N LYS A 64 4.20 -18.34 6.99
CA LYS A 64 4.25 -19.34 8.07
C LYS A 64 5.21 -20.48 7.78
N GLU A 65 5.46 -20.74 6.50
CA GLU A 65 6.24 -21.89 6.05
C GLU A 65 7.54 -21.40 5.39
N GLU A 66 8.70 -21.72 5.98
CA GLU A 66 10.01 -21.15 5.62
C GLU A 66 10.51 -21.53 4.21
N PHE A 67 9.92 -22.54 3.57
CA PHE A 67 10.41 -23.08 2.29
C PHE A 67 9.69 -22.51 1.06
N THR A 68 8.66 -21.68 1.24
CA THR A 68 7.91 -21.09 0.11
C THR A 68 8.48 -19.76 -0.33
N LYS A 69 9.48 -19.82 -1.23
CA LYS A 69 10.17 -18.65 -1.79
C LYS A 69 9.20 -17.53 -2.24
N PHE A 70 8.12 -17.85 -2.94
CA PHE A 70 7.20 -16.82 -3.44
C PHE A 70 6.31 -16.18 -2.35
N PHE A 71 5.98 -16.89 -1.25
CA PHE A 71 5.28 -16.27 -0.11
C PHE A 71 6.23 -15.39 0.70
N THR A 72 7.47 -15.83 0.93
CA THR A 72 8.51 -15.02 1.58
C THR A 72 8.86 -13.78 0.77
N GLU A 73 8.94 -13.89 -0.56
CA GLU A 73 9.13 -12.75 -1.46
C GLU A 73 7.95 -11.78 -1.40
N PHE A 74 6.72 -12.29 -1.34
CA PHE A 74 5.53 -11.46 -1.20
C PHE A 74 5.52 -10.71 0.14
N GLU A 75 5.78 -11.39 1.26
CA GLU A 75 5.91 -10.78 2.58
C GLU A 75 6.97 -9.67 2.60
N SER A 76 8.15 -9.95 2.02
CA SER A 76 9.26 -9.00 1.96
C SER A 76 8.88 -7.75 1.15
N LYS A 77 8.24 -7.94 -0.01
CA LYS A 77 7.77 -6.84 -0.87
C LYS A 77 6.70 -6.02 -0.18
N ILE A 78 5.65 -6.65 0.36
CA ILE A 78 4.56 -5.95 1.06
C ILE A 78 5.08 -5.19 2.28
N THR A 79 6.02 -5.78 3.04
CA THR A 79 6.69 -5.08 4.15
C THR A 79 7.45 -3.86 3.69
N THR A 80 8.19 -3.97 2.59
CA THR A 80 8.91 -2.83 2.02
C THR A 80 7.96 -1.73 1.56
N VAL A 81 6.87 -2.08 0.87
CA VAL A 81 5.86 -1.13 0.37
C VAL A 81 5.13 -0.45 1.53
N TYR A 82 4.80 -1.19 2.59
CA TYR A 82 4.17 -0.62 3.79
C TYR A 82 5.09 0.38 4.51
N ARG A 83 6.38 0.06 4.62
CA ARG A 83 7.39 0.97 5.17
C ARG A 83 7.54 2.22 4.30
N TYR A 84 7.67 2.05 2.99
CA TYR A 84 7.71 3.15 2.02
C TYR A 84 6.50 4.08 2.18
N TYR A 85 5.29 3.51 2.28
CA TYR A 85 4.06 4.24 2.50
C TYR A 85 4.10 5.10 3.77
N ASN A 86 4.50 4.50 4.90
CA ASN A 86 4.58 5.20 6.19
C ASN A 86 5.67 6.28 6.21
N MET A 87 6.87 5.99 5.71
CA MET A 87 7.98 6.96 5.67
C MET A 87 7.61 8.19 4.85
N ASN A 88 7.02 7.98 3.66
CA ASN A 88 6.63 9.08 2.80
C ASN A 88 5.46 9.88 3.36
N ASN A 89 4.53 9.26 4.10
CA ASN A 89 3.49 10.01 4.80
C ASN A 89 4.07 10.95 5.88
N ILE A 90 5.08 10.48 6.63
CA ILE A 90 5.81 11.32 7.60
C ILE A 90 6.52 12.46 6.87
N PHE A 91 7.31 12.14 5.84
CA PHE A 91 8.01 13.13 5.04
C PHE A 91 7.06 14.17 4.45
N LEU A 92 5.95 13.75 3.85
CA LEU A 92 4.95 14.64 3.25
C LEU A 92 4.36 15.59 4.28
N LYS A 93 3.99 15.08 5.45
CA LYS A 93 3.42 15.89 6.53
C LYS A 93 4.40 16.97 6.98
N GLU A 94 5.66 16.61 7.21
CA GLU A 94 6.71 17.54 7.63
C GLU A 94 7.03 18.57 6.53
N TYR A 95 7.19 18.10 5.29
CA TYR A 95 7.47 18.95 4.14
C TYR A 95 6.35 19.97 3.91
N LEU A 96 5.08 19.56 3.99
CA LEU A 96 3.94 20.46 3.83
C LEU A 96 3.81 21.44 4.98
N SER A 97 4.06 21.01 6.23
CA SER A 97 4.08 21.91 7.39
C SER A 97 5.10 23.03 7.21
N ARG A 98 6.34 22.68 6.86
CA ARG A 98 7.41 23.68 6.64
C ARG A 98 7.18 24.54 5.41
N SER A 99 6.63 23.96 4.34
CA SER A 99 6.28 24.74 3.14
C SER A 99 5.21 25.79 3.45
N LYS A 100 4.25 25.47 4.33
CA LYS A 100 3.25 26.42 4.82
C LYS A 100 3.86 27.55 5.65
N GLU A 101 4.80 27.22 6.54
CA GLU A 101 5.52 28.23 7.34
C GLU A 101 6.35 29.16 6.45
N ALA A 102 7.07 28.62 5.46
CA ALA A 102 7.84 29.41 4.50
C ALA A 102 6.93 30.33 3.65
N LEU A 103 5.75 29.83 3.26
CA LEU A 103 4.74 30.63 2.58
C LEU A 103 4.21 31.78 3.45
N GLN A 104 3.95 31.53 4.73
CA GLN A 104 3.51 32.57 5.67
C GLN A 104 4.60 33.64 5.88
N ALA A 105 5.85 33.22 6.11
CA ALA A 105 6.97 34.14 6.31
C ALA A 105 7.26 35.00 5.07
N SER A 106 7.17 34.44 3.86
CA SER A 106 7.33 35.19 2.61
C SER A 106 6.19 36.19 2.39
N ARG A 107 4.96 35.86 2.81
CA ARG A 107 3.82 36.79 2.79
C ARG A 107 4.05 37.99 3.71
N GLU A 108 4.47 37.74 4.94
CA GLU A 108 4.70 38.77 5.96
C GLU A 108 5.82 39.72 5.57
N LYS A 109 6.88 39.19 4.94
CA LYS A 109 8.04 39.97 4.47
C LYS A 109 7.82 40.68 3.14
N ARG A 110 6.65 40.53 2.50
CA ARG A 110 6.36 40.99 1.13
C ARG A 110 7.45 40.59 0.14
N ASP A 111 7.91 39.34 0.26
CA ASP A 111 8.93 38.78 -0.62
C ASP A 111 8.39 38.75 -2.07
N GLU A 112 9.18 39.25 -3.03
CA GLU A 112 8.84 39.22 -4.45
C GLU A 112 8.61 37.78 -4.96
N ASN A 113 9.18 36.78 -4.27
CA ASN A 113 9.02 35.37 -4.58
C ASN A 113 7.79 34.71 -3.94
N PHE A 114 6.94 35.43 -3.19
CA PHE A 114 5.74 34.88 -2.55
C PHE A 114 4.86 34.09 -3.54
N SER A 115 4.68 34.61 -4.76
CA SER A 115 3.90 33.92 -5.79
C SER A 115 4.49 32.57 -6.18
N ARG A 116 5.82 32.42 -6.21
CA ARG A 116 6.50 31.16 -6.52
C ARG A 116 6.33 30.15 -5.39
N TYR A 117 6.55 30.58 -4.14
CA TYR A 117 6.33 29.74 -2.96
C TYR A 117 4.87 29.28 -2.85
N SER A 118 3.92 30.15 -3.15
CA SER A 118 2.50 29.84 -3.17
C SER A 118 2.19 28.74 -4.20
N SER A 119 2.64 28.91 -5.45
CA SER A 119 2.41 27.92 -6.50
C SER A 119 3.03 26.56 -6.15
N CYS A 120 4.27 26.53 -5.66
CA CYS A 120 4.92 25.29 -5.25
C CYS A 120 4.19 24.60 -4.09
N TYR A 121 3.74 25.37 -3.08
CA TYR A 121 2.97 24.82 -1.96
C TYR A 121 1.68 24.14 -2.45
N PHE A 122 0.90 24.79 -3.31
CA PHE A 122 -0.36 24.22 -3.79
C PHE A 122 -0.16 22.99 -4.69
N ILE A 123 0.84 23.02 -5.58
CA ILE A 123 1.19 21.86 -6.42
C ILE A 123 1.59 20.68 -5.52
N ASN A 124 2.49 20.90 -4.57
CA ASN A 124 3.00 19.83 -3.72
C ASN A 124 1.94 19.32 -2.73
N ASN A 125 1.06 20.19 -2.24
CA ASN A 125 -0.01 19.81 -1.34
C ASN A 125 -1.09 18.94 -2.00
N ASN A 126 -1.34 19.15 -3.30
CA ASN A 126 -2.38 18.42 -4.02
C ASN A 126 -1.79 17.21 -4.76
N SER A 127 -0.81 17.41 -5.63
CA SER A 127 -0.35 16.35 -6.55
C SER A 127 0.57 15.32 -5.89
N PHE A 128 1.39 15.73 -4.92
CA PHE A 128 2.41 14.83 -4.35
C PHE A 128 1.78 13.71 -3.50
N LYS A 129 0.70 14.05 -2.79
CA LYS A 129 -0.09 13.10 -2.01
C LYS A 129 -0.77 12.07 -2.91
N ASP A 130 -1.39 12.53 -3.99
CA ASP A 130 -2.06 11.67 -4.95
C ASP A 130 -1.07 10.70 -5.63
N ILE A 131 0.08 11.20 -6.07
CA ILE A 131 1.15 10.37 -6.67
C ILE A 131 1.65 9.33 -5.66
N HIS A 132 1.85 9.72 -4.40
CA HIS A 132 2.31 8.80 -3.35
C HIS A 132 1.33 7.65 -3.14
N TYR A 133 0.04 7.95 -3.02
CA TYR A 133 -0.99 6.93 -2.83
C TYR A 133 -1.15 6.05 -4.06
N MET A 134 -1.19 6.62 -5.25
CA MET A 134 -1.27 5.83 -6.49
C MET A 134 -0.05 4.91 -6.66
N SER A 135 1.15 5.43 -6.45
CA SER A 135 2.39 4.64 -6.48
C SER A 135 2.34 3.49 -5.47
N THR A 136 1.89 3.76 -4.25
CA THR A 136 1.73 2.73 -3.21
C THR A 136 0.73 1.66 -3.66
N LEU A 137 -0.44 2.06 -4.15
CA LEU A 137 -1.46 1.13 -4.64
C LEU A 137 -0.94 0.23 -5.77
N MET A 138 -0.20 0.81 -6.71
CA MET A 138 0.38 0.06 -7.83
C MET A 138 1.37 -0.99 -7.34
N ASN A 139 2.23 -0.63 -6.39
CA ASN A 139 3.21 -1.57 -5.83
C ASN A 139 2.54 -2.71 -5.06
N ILE A 140 1.46 -2.43 -4.31
CA ILE A 140 0.68 -3.48 -3.64
C ILE A 140 0.05 -4.43 -4.67
N TYR A 141 -0.57 -3.88 -5.73
CA TYR A 141 -1.18 -4.66 -6.81
C TYR A 141 -0.16 -5.54 -7.54
N MET A 142 0.99 -4.99 -7.91
CA MET A 142 2.06 -5.74 -8.59
C MET A 142 2.62 -6.87 -7.73
N ALA A 143 2.80 -6.64 -6.42
CA ALA A 143 3.25 -7.68 -5.51
C ALA A 143 2.23 -8.84 -5.46
N PHE A 144 0.94 -8.52 -5.39
CA PHE A 144 -0.14 -9.50 -5.35
C PHE A 144 -0.30 -10.26 -6.67
N GLU A 145 -0.25 -9.57 -7.80
CA GLU A 145 -0.26 -10.18 -9.14
C GLU A 145 0.91 -11.16 -9.31
N THR A 146 2.10 -10.77 -8.85
CA THR A 146 3.29 -11.63 -8.90
C THR A 146 3.12 -12.87 -8.02
N LEU A 147 2.51 -12.74 -6.84
CA LEU A 147 2.21 -13.88 -5.97
C LEU A 147 1.29 -14.87 -6.68
N LEU A 148 0.15 -14.41 -7.18
CA LEU A 148 -0.82 -15.26 -7.89
C LEU A 148 -0.17 -15.98 -9.07
N LYS A 149 0.55 -15.23 -9.91
CA LYS A 149 1.26 -15.78 -11.07
C LYS A 149 2.27 -16.86 -10.67
N SER A 150 3.06 -16.63 -9.62
CA SER A 150 4.06 -17.60 -9.16
C SER A 150 3.43 -18.89 -8.64
N ILE A 151 2.35 -18.80 -7.87
CA ILE A 151 1.60 -19.97 -7.41
C ILE A 151 1.01 -20.72 -8.60
N SER A 152 0.35 -20.01 -9.53
CA SER A 152 -0.25 -20.64 -10.71
C SER A 152 0.78 -21.34 -11.59
N LYS A 153 1.98 -20.77 -11.75
CA LYS A 153 3.08 -21.41 -12.49
C LYS A 153 3.52 -22.72 -11.87
N ASP A 154 3.67 -22.73 -10.54
CA ASP A 154 4.10 -23.92 -9.81
C ASP A 154 3.04 -25.04 -9.87
N VAL A 155 1.76 -24.68 -9.71
CA VAL A 155 0.63 -25.63 -9.85
C VAL A 155 0.47 -26.12 -11.29
N ALA A 156 0.64 -25.25 -12.29
CA ALA A 156 0.60 -25.65 -13.70
C ALA A 156 1.73 -26.63 -14.03
N TYR A 157 2.93 -26.41 -13.49
CA TYR A 157 4.06 -27.32 -13.63
C TYR A 157 3.75 -28.72 -13.08
N ASP A 158 3.19 -28.81 -11.87
CA ASP A 158 2.76 -30.09 -11.27
C ASP A 158 1.76 -30.86 -12.17
N LYS A 159 0.95 -30.13 -12.95
CA LYS A 159 -0.05 -30.66 -13.86
C LYS A 159 0.43 -30.85 -15.29
N ASN A 160 1.71 -30.62 -15.58
CA ASN A 160 2.27 -30.63 -16.95
C ASN A 160 1.53 -29.68 -17.92
N MET A 161 1.08 -28.53 -17.42
CA MET A 161 0.41 -27.48 -18.20
C MET A 161 1.35 -26.29 -18.40
N SER A 162 1.18 -25.57 -19.51
CA SER A 162 1.87 -24.29 -19.70
C SER A 162 1.14 -23.16 -18.97
N ILE A 163 1.82 -22.05 -18.66
CA ILE A 163 1.19 -20.89 -18.02
C ILE A 163 0.25 -20.17 -18.99
N GLU A 164 0.46 -20.35 -20.29
CA GLU A 164 -0.42 -19.88 -21.36
C GLU A 164 -1.77 -20.60 -21.34
N ASP A 165 -1.79 -21.89 -20.96
CA ASP A 165 -3.03 -22.68 -20.81
C ASP A 165 -3.85 -22.26 -19.59
N VAL A 166 -3.20 -21.65 -18.59
CA VAL A 166 -3.87 -21.08 -17.40
C VAL A 166 -4.63 -19.80 -17.73
N GLN A 167 -4.22 -19.10 -18.79
CA GLN A 167 -4.77 -17.80 -19.15
C GLN A 167 -5.92 -17.93 -20.14
N GLU A 168 -7.14 -17.85 -19.65
CA GLU A 168 -8.31 -17.74 -20.53
C GLU A 168 -8.31 -16.41 -21.30
N LYS A 169 -8.39 -16.48 -22.62
CA LYS A 169 -8.36 -15.29 -23.51
C LYS A 169 -9.43 -14.23 -23.20
N ASN A 170 -10.53 -14.61 -22.54
CA ASN A 170 -11.68 -13.74 -22.27
C ASN A 170 -11.70 -13.17 -20.85
N MET A 171 -10.71 -13.46 -20.01
CA MET A 171 -10.64 -12.93 -18.64
C MET A 171 -9.46 -11.98 -18.45
N PRO A 172 -9.60 -10.97 -17.55
CA PRO A 172 -8.44 -10.20 -17.13
C PRO A 172 -7.38 -11.11 -16.51
N TYR A 173 -6.10 -10.82 -16.78
CA TYR A 173 -4.96 -11.67 -16.39
C TYR A 173 -5.01 -12.18 -14.95
N LEU A 174 -5.30 -11.29 -14.01
CA LEU A 174 -5.31 -11.59 -12.59
C LEU A 174 -6.49 -12.50 -12.20
N ASN A 175 -7.65 -12.29 -12.83
CA ASN A 175 -8.83 -13.15 -12.66
C ASN A 175 -8.57 -14.56 -13.20
N GLY A 176 -7.82 -14.68 -14.31
CA GLY A 176 -7.41 -15.99 -14.84
C GLY A 176 -6.60 -16.81 -13.82
N TYR A 177 -5.61 -16.19 -13.16
CA TYR A 177 -4.87 -16.87 -12.09
C TYR A 177 -5.76 -17.24 -10.90
N MET A 178 -6.67 -16.36 -10.48
CA MET A 178 -7.57 -16.64 -9.36
C MET A 178 -8.50 -17.82 -9.67
N SER A 179 -9.17 -17.83 -10.82
CA SER A 179 -10.04 -18.93 -11.26
C SER A 179 -9.28 -20.25 -11.31
N PHE A 180 -8.11 -20.26 -11.93
CA PHE A 180 -7.26 -21.45 -12.01
C PHE A 180 -6.88 -21.98 -10.63
N LEU A 181 -6.47 -21.13 -9.70
CA LEU A 181 -6.11 -21.57 -8.35
C LEU A 181 -7.32 -22.08 -7.56
N GLU A 182 -8.49 -21.46 -7.73
CA GLU A 182 -9.71 -21.90 -7.05
C GLU A 182 -10.17 -23.29 -7.54
N GLU A 183 -10.07 -23.55 -8.85
CA GLU A 183 -10.34 -24.87 -9.44
C GLU A 183 -9.34 -25.92 -8.95
N ASN A 184 -8.04 -25.61 -8.98
CA ASN A 184 -7.00 -26.59 -8.69
C ASN A 184 -6.83 -26.91 -7.20
N PHE A 185 -7.17 -25.96 -6.31
CA PHE A 185 -7.15 -26.22 -4.88
C PHE A 185 -8.45 -26.88 -4.38
N GLU A 186 -9.42 -27.13 -5.27
CA GLU A 186 -10.74 -27.72 -4.97
C GLU A 186 -11.48 -27.04 -3.81
N LYS A 187 -11.15 -25.76 -3.56
CA LYS A 187 -11.68 -24.96 -2.47
C LYS A 187 -12.62 -23.91 -3.04
N LYS A 188 -13.86 -24.31 -3.30
CA LYS A 188 -14.94 -23.35 -3.60
C LYS A 188 -14.98 -22.26 -2.52
N GLY A 189 -14.93 -21.00 -2.94
CA GLY A 189 -14.92 -19.85 -2.05
C GLY A 189 -13.52 -19.50 -1.51
N LEU A 190 -12.44 -19.96 -2.16
CA LEU A 190 -11.08 -19.49 -1.85
C LEU A 190 -11.01 -17.96 -1.93
N PHE A 191 -11.71 -17.40 -2.92
CA PHE A 191 -11.98 -15.97 -3.04
C PHE A 191 -13.48 -15.73 -2.85
N SER A 192 -13.83 -14.95 -1.84
CA SER A 192 -15.21 -14.50 -1.62
C SER A 192 -15.65 -13.54 -2.73
N GLY A 193 -16.97 -13.42 -2.95
CA GLY A 193 -17.50 -12.45 -3.92
C GLY A 193 -17.02 -11.02 -3.68
N ARG A 194 -16.89 -10.63 -2.40
CA ARG A 194 -16.38 -9.32 -1.99
C ARG A 194 -14.89 -9.15 -2.34
N GLU A 195 -14.07 -10.17 -2.15
CA GLU A 195 -12.65 -10.12 -2.50
C GLU A 195 -12.45 -10.03 -4.01
N ASN A 196 -13.22 -10.81 -4.78
CA ASN A 196 -13.22 -10.74 -6.24
C ASN A 196 -13.64 -9.34 -6.74
N GLU A 197 -14.70 -8.78 -6.16
CA GLU A 197 -15.15 -7.42 -6.48
C GLU A 197 -14.07 -6.38 -6.15
N PHE A 198 -13.46 -6.48 -4.96
CA PHE A 198 -12.40 -5.58 -4.54
C PHE A 198 -11.17 -5.64 -5.47
N VAL A 199 -10.70 -6.85 -5.80
CA VAL A 199 -9.60 -7.06 -6.73
C VAL A 199 -9.90 -6.43 -8.10
N ASN A 200 -11.13 -6.59 -8.60
CA ASN A 200 -11.56 -5.98 -9.85
C ASN A 200 -11.56 -4.45 -9.79
N ILE A 201 -11.97 -3.86 -8.68
CA ILE A 201 -11.91 -2.41 -8.46
C ILE A 201 -10.45 -1.93 -8.52
N ILE A 202 -9.54 -2.54 -7.75
CA ILE A 202 -8.12 -2.14 -7.74
C ILE A 202 -7.50 -2.28 -9.13
N ARG A 203 -7.84 -3.35 -9.86
CA ARG A 203 -7.39 -3.55 -11.25
C ARG A 203 -7.86 -2.43 -12.18
N LYS A 204 -9.13 -2.01 -12.08
CA LYS A 204 -9.67 -0.93 -12.90
C LYS A 204 -8.99 0.41 -12.56
N ILE A 205 -8.85 0.73 -11.26
CA ILE A 205 -8.11 1.93 -10.80
C ILE A 205 -6.67 1.94 -11.37
N ARG A 206 -5.98 0.79 -11.33
CA ARG A 206 -4.63 0.64 -11.91
C ARG A 206 -4.61 0.91 -13.41
N ASN A 207 -5.58 0.39 -14.15
CA ASN A 207 -5.63 0.58 -15.59
C ASN A 207 -5.90 2.04 -15.96
N ASP A 208 -6.85 2.68 -15.29
CA ASP A 208 -7.20 4.08 -15.55
C ASP A 208 -6.03 5.01 -15.21
N TYR A 209 -5.30 4.74 -14.12
CA TYR A 209 -4.10 5.50 -13.79
C TYR A 209 -2.99 5.35 -14.83
N ILE A 210 -2.77 4.15 -15.35
CA ILE A 210 -1.69 3.91 -16.32
C ILE A 210 -2.02 4.48 -17.69
N HIS A 211 -3.29 4.45 -18.09
CA HIS A 211 -3.70 4.91 -19.41
C HIS A 211 -3.98 6.41 -19.45
N ASP A 212 -4.56 6.97 -18.38
CA ASP A 212 -5.05 8.36 -18.37
C ASP A 212 -4.39 9.24 -17.29
N SER A 213 -3.45 8.70 -16.49
CA SER A 213 -2.85 9.40 -15.33
C SER A 213 -3.88 9.94 -14.34
N MET A 214 -5.08 9.37 -14.33
CA MET A 214 -6.18 9.80 -13.48
C MET A 214 -5.94 9.34 -12.06
N THR A 215 -5.78 10.28 -11.13
CA THR A 215 -5.73 10.01 -9.68
C THR A 215 -7.13 9.94 -9.05
N GLU A 216 -8.13 10.41 -9.80
CA GLU A 216 -9.55 10.40 -9.44
C GLU A 216 -10.20 9.08 -9.88
N ILE A 217 -11.07 8.51 -9.05
CA ILE A 217 -11.78 7.27 -9.38
C ILE A 217 -13.05 7.63 -10.20
N PRO A 218 -13.25 7.03 -11.39
CA PRO A 218 -14.46 7.27 -12.19
C PRO A 218 -15.76 6.95 -11.44
N GLU A 219 -16.81 7.76 -11.67
CA GLU A 219 -18.12 7.67 -11.00
C GLU A 219 -18.75 6.27 -11.04
N GLY A 220 -18.52 5.50 -12.12
CA GLY A 220 -19.01 4.13 -12.25
C GLY A 220 -18.40 3.18 -11.21
N MET A 221 -17.14 3.37 -10.84
CA MET A 221 -16.45 2.61 -9.80
C MET A 221 -16.70 3.16 -8.40
N GLU A 222 -16.97 4.45 -8.26
CA GLU A 222 -17.30 5.04 -6.96
C GLU A 222 -18.49 4.31 -6.32
N ARG A 223 -19.53 3.98 -7.09
CA ARG A 223 -20.69 3.23 -6.58
C ARG A 223 -20.33 1.86 -6.03
N ASP A 224 -19.40 1.16 -6.68
CA ASP A 224 -18.95 -0.17 -6.24
C ASP A 224 -18.14 -0.04 -4.95
N ILE A 225 -17.27 0.97 -4.84
CA ILE A 225 -16.49 1.26 -3.62
C ILE A 225 -17.41 1.67 -2.46
N VAL A 226 -18.40 2.54 -2.70
CA VAL A 226 -19.38 2.96 -1.69
C VAL A 226 -20.10 1.75 -1.12
N LYS A 227 -20.54 0.82 -1.96
CA LYS A 227 -21.20 -0.42 -1.52
C LYS A 227 -20.25 -1.32 -0.74
N LEU A 228 -19.04 -1.53 -1.25
CA LEU A 228 -18.08 -2.46 -0.68
C LEU A 228 -17.55 -2.01 0.70
N PHE A 229 -17.52 -0.70 0.96
CA PHE A 229 -17.10 -0.12 2.24
C PHE A 229 -18.23 0.50 3.05
N ASN A 230 -19.48 0.42 2.58
CA ASN A 230 -20.66 1.00 3.21
C ASN A 230 -20.47 2.51 3.53
N LEU A 231 -19.99 3.27 2.56
CA LEU A 231 -19.74 4.72 2.67
C LEU A 231 -21.02 5.52 2.43
N ARG A 232 -21.02 6.81 2.79
CA ARG A 232 -22.12 7.72 2.41
C ARG A 232 -21.99 8.09 0.94
N GLU A 233 -23.11 8.00 0.21
CA GLU A 233 -23.22 8.47 -1.18
C GLU A 233 -22.99 9.98 -1.30
N GLY A 234 -22.48 10.43 -2.45
CA GLY A 234 -22.36 11.85 -2.80
C GLY A 234 -21.02 12.52 -2.46
N LYS A 235 -20.04 11.80 -1.91
CA LYS A 235 -18.66 12.30 -1.79
C LYS A 235 -17.77 11.61 -2.82
N ARG A 236 -17.07 12.40 -3.63
CA ARG A 236 -16.07 11.94 -4.60
C ARG A 236 -15.03 11.06 -3.92
N ILE A 237 -14.75 9.89 -4.48
CA ILE A 237 -13.81 8.92 -3.92
C ILE A 237 -12.47 9.07 -4.64
N THR A 238 -11.43 9.27 -3.84
CA THR A 238 -10.04 9.28 -4.30
C THR A 238 -9.31 8.08 -3.71
N VAL A 239 -8.15 7.74 -4.27
CA VAL A 239 -7.25 6.82 -3.58
C VAL A 239 -6.69 7.55 -2.36
N ASP A 240 -7.02 7.04 -1.17
CA ASP A 240 -6.65 7.65 0.11
C ASP A 240 -6.08 6.61 1.08
N ASP A 241 -5.76 7.05 2.31
CA ASP A 241 -5.23 6.15 3.34
C ASP A 241 -6.18 4.96 3.62
N MET A 242 -7.50 5.16 3.53
CA MET A 242 -8.47 4.10 3.76
C MET A 242 -8.35 3.04 2.67
N LEU A 243 -8.31 3.43 1.40
CA LEU A 243 -8.18 2.49 0.29
C LEU A 243 -6.84 1.76 0.30
N ILE A 244 -5.74 2.45 0.64
CA ILE A 244 -4.42 1.83 0.76
C ILE A 244 -4.41 0.77 1.86
N ASN A 245 -4.88 1.11 3.06
CA ASN A 245 -4.91 0.15 4.18
C ASN A 245 -5.83 -1.04 3.91
N ASN A 246 -6.97 -0.82 3.25
CA ASN A 246 -7.85 -1.91 2.85
C ASN A 246 -7.20 -2.80 1.79
N THR A 247 -6.44 -2.23 0.84
CA THR A 247 -5.71 -3.03 -0.15
C THR A 247 -4.67 -3.93 0.52
N PHE A 248 -3.88 -3.38 1.44
CA PHE A 248 -2.95 -4.18 2.24
C PHE A 248 -3.65 -5.30 3.00
N SER A 249 -4.73 -4.98 3.73
CA SER A 249 -5.47 -5.96 4.54
C SER A 249 -6.06 -7.08 3.68
N ILE A 250 -6.81 -6.73 2.63
CA ILE A 250 -7.52 -7.71 1.81
C ILE A 250 -6.52 -8.59 1.05
N PHE A 251 -5.46 -8.02 0.45
CA PHE A 251 -4.48 -8.84 -0.27
C PHE A 251 -3.65 -9.70 0.69
N GLY A 252 -3.36 -9.21 1.91
CA GLY A 252 -2.72 -10.00 2.95
C GLY A 252 -3.58 -11.17 3.45
N GLU A 253 -4.89 -10.93 3.66
CA GLU A 253 -5.85 -11.97 4.02
C GLU A 253 -5.97 -13.04 2.93
N ILE A 254 -6.05 -12.62 1.66
CA ILE A 254 -6.07 -13.53 0.52
C ILE A 254 -4.76 -14.34 0.46
N ALA A 255 -3.60 -13.70 0.61
CA ALA A 255 -2.31 -14.39 0.63
C ALA A 255 -2.23 -15.45 1.74
N GLY A 256 -2.72 -15.14 2.94
CA GLY A 256 -2.79 -16.11 4.04
C GLY A 256 -3.73 -17.29 3.78
N LYS A 257 -4.82 -17.08 3.02
CA LYS A 257 -5.68 -18.19 2.56
C LYS A 257 -5.00 -19.01 1.47
N LEU A 258 -4.33 -18.35 0.53
CA LEU A 258 -3.58 -18.99 -0.54
C LEU A 258 -2.45 -19.87 -0.01
N GLU A 259 -1.69 -19.41 0.98
CA GLU A 259 -0.62 -20.20 1.61
C GLU A 259 -1.17 -21.50 2.19
N LYS A 260 -2.26 -21.41 2.96
CA LYS A 260 -2.92 -22.59 3.53
C LYS A 260 -3.47 -23.53 2.45
N ALA A 261 -4.04 -22.99 1.38
CA ALA A 261 -4.61 -23.77 0.29
C ALA A 261 -3.54 -24.47 -0.53
N TYR A 262 -2.49 -23.75 -0.89
CA TYR A 262 -1.32 -24.24 -1.61
C TYR A 262 -0.67 -25.43 -0.89
N TRP A 263 -0.43 -25.31 0.42
CA TRP A 263 0.21 -26.38 1.17
C TRP A 263 -0.69 -27.60 1.38
N ALA A 264 -2.02 -27.41 1.46
CA ALA A 264 -2.94 -28.53 1.43
C ALA A 264 -2.82 -29.28 0.11
N TYR A 265 -2.90 -28.55 -1.01
CA TYR A 265 -2.72 -29.09 -2.35
C TYR A 265 -1.38 -29.83 -2.54
N LYS A 266 -0.25 -29.22 -2.16
CA LYS A 266 1.08 -29.83 -2.31
C LYS A 266 1.23 -31.12 -1.50
N ARG A 267 0.69 -31.17 -0.28
CA ARG A 267 0.73 -32.41 0.52
C ARG A 267 -0.03 -33.53 -0.16
N ASP A 268 -1.22 -33.22 -0.71
CA ASP A 268 -2.04 -34.20 -1.39
C ASP A 268 -1.39 -34.68 -2.71
N TYR A 269 -0.79 -33.75 -3.47
CA TYR A 269 -0.03 -34.06 -4.68
C TYR A 269 1.19 -34.96 -4.40
N LEU A 270 2.01 -34.63 -3.40
CA LEU A 270 3.17 -35.44 -3.04
C LEU A 270 2.76 -36.85 -2.57
N ASN A 271 1.65 -36.98 -1.84
CA ASN A 271 1.12 -38.26 -1.39
C ASN A 271 0.55 -39.13 -2.52
N THR A 272 0.19 -38.53 -3.66
CA THR A 272 -0.41 -39.23 -4.81
C THR A 272 0.61 -39.55 -5.90
N VAL A 273 1.65 -38.74 -6.06
CA VAL A 273 2.64 -38.88 -7.14
C VAL A 273 3.92 -39.62 -6.71
N ILE A 274 4.27 -39.63 -5.41
CA ILE A 274 5.50 -40.28 -4.88
C ILE A 274 5.20 -41.69 -4.29
N LYS A 275 3.99 -42.23 -4.48
CA LYS A 275 3.71 -43.65 -4.23
C LYS A 275 3.98 -44.48 -5.48
#